data_AF-A0A2G6H9A7-F1
#
_entry.id   AF-A0A2G6H9A7-F1
#
_cell.length_a   1.000
_cell.length_b   1.000
_cell.length_c   1.000
_cell.angle_alpha   90.00
_cell.angle_beta   90.00
_cell.angle_gamma   90.00
#
_symmetry.space_group_name_H-M   'P 1'
#
loop_
_entity.id
_entity.type
_entity.pdbx_description
1 polymer ?
#
loop_
_entity_poly.entity_id
_entity_poly.type
_entity_poly.pdbx_seq_one_letter_code
_entity_poly.pdbx_strand_id
1 'polypeptide(L)'
;MQQYHQLLKRVLQEGNSRGDRTGTGTVGVFGHQMRFDLSEGFPLLTTKKLHLKSIIYELLWFLSGDTNIKYLKENGVKIWDEWADKNGNLGKVYGYQWRSWTKENGETIDQISQVVESIKNNPNSRRHIVTAWN
;
A
#
# COMPACT_ATOMS: atom_id res chain seq x y z
N MET A 1 5.07 -14.63 11.81
CA MET A 1 4.05 -14.90 10.77
C MET A 1 2.84 -15.70 11.25
N GLN A 2 2.83 -16.26 12.46
CA GLN A 2 1.61 -16.87 13.04
C GLN A 2 0.43 -15.90 13.06
N GLN A 3 0.70 -14.60 13.25
CA GLN A 3 -0.28 -13.52 13.18
C GLN A 3 -1.11 -13.55 11.88
N TYR A 4 -0.44 -13.72 10.73
CA TYR A 4 -1.11 -13.80 9.42
C TYR A 4 -1.99 -15.05 9.29
N HIS A 5 -1.51 -16.20 9.76
CA HIS A 5 -2.30 -17.44 9.75
C HIS A 5 -3.48 -17.40 10.71
N GLN A 6 -3.34 -16.74 11.85
CA GLN A 6 -4.44 -16.50 12.79
C GLN A 6 -5.53 -15.63 12.16
N LEU A 7 -5.16 -14.58 11.41
CA LEU A 7 -6.13 -13.80 10.64
C LEU A 7 -6.86 -14.66 9.61
N LEU A 8 -6.15 -15.46 8.81
CA LEU A 8 -6.78 -16.36 7.83
C LEU A 8 -7.76 -17.33 8.51
N LYS A 9 -7.33 -17.95 9.62
CA LYS A 9 -8.18 -18.86 10.40
C LYS A 9 -9.42 -18.15 10.92
N ARG A 10 -9.27 -16.94 11.46
CA ARG A 10 -10.39 -16.12 11.94
C ARG A 10 -11.38 -15.79 10.82
N VAL A 11 -10.89 -15.37 9.66
CA VAL A 11 -11.74 -15.10 8.48
C VAL A 11 -12.54 -16.35 8.08
N LEU A 12 -11.92 -17.52 8.07
CA LEU A 12 -12.57 -18.76 7.67
C LEU A 12 -13.59 -19.28 8.71
N GLN A 13 -13.37 -19.01 10.00
CA GLN A 13 -14.21 -19.53 11.09
C GLN A 13 -15.32 -18.57 11.52
N GLU A 14 -15.05 -17.27 11.51
CA GLU A 14 -15.94 -16.22 12.03
C GLU A 14 -16.48 -15.28 10.95
N GLY A 15 -15.97 -15.39 9.71
CA GLY A 15 -16.28 -14.45 8.65
C GLY A 15 -17.72 -14.59 8.14
N ASN A 16 -18.32 -13.45 7.78
CA ASN A 16 -19.61 -13.41 7.12
C ASN A 16 -19.44 -13.45 5.60
N SER A 17 -20.28 -14.23 4.93
CA SER A 17 -20.38 -14.25 3.47
C SER A 17 -21.07 -12.98 2.96
N ARG A 18 -20.51 -12.36 1.92
CA ARG A 18 -21.10 -11.19 1.25
C ARG A 18 -20.76 -11.19 -0.25
N GLY A 19 -21.63 -10.61 -1.06
CA GLY A 19 -21.31 -10.29 -2.45
C GLY A 19 -20.21 -9.22 -2.55
N ASP A 20 -19.61 -9.09 -3.73
CA ASP A 20 -18.62 -8.06 -4.03
C ASP A 20 -18.82 -7.54 -5.48
N ARG A 21 -18.14 -6.44 -5.83
CA ARG A 21 -18.28 -5.78 -7.14
C ARG A 21 -17.92 -6.70 -8.33
N THR A 22 -17.07 -7.71 -8.12
CA THR A 22 -16.69 -8.66 -9.18
C THR A 22 -17.68 -9.80 -9.38
N GLY A 23 -18.65 -9.98 -8.47
CA GLY A 23 -19.62 -11.07 -8.51
C GLY A 23 -19.07 -12.43 -8.02
N THR A 24 -17.87 -12.47 -7.44
CA THR A 24 -17.23 -13.69 -6.93
C THR A 24 -17.76 -14.10 -5.56
N GLY A 25 -18.04 -13.12 -4.71
CA GLY A 25 -18.34 -13.31 -3.29
C GLY A 25 -17.08 -13.34 -2.42
N THR A 26 -17.23 -12.93 -1.16
CA THR A 26 -16.15 -12.92 -0.17
C THR A 26 -16.65 -13.41 1.18
N VAL A 27 -15.75 -14.00 1.96
CA VAL A 27 -15.93 -14.25 3.40
C VAL A 27 -15.00 -13.28 4.14
N GLY A 28 -15.53 -12.54 5.11
CA GLY A 28 -14.74 -11.50 5.77
C GLY A 28 -15.18 -11.17 7.19
N VAL A 29 -14.22 -10.65 7.96
CA VAL A 29 -14.44 -10.00 9.26
C VAL A 29 -14.17 -8.50 9.14
N PHE A 30 -14.77 -7.69 10.01
CA PHE A 30 -14.51 -6.25 10.09
C PHE A 30 -13.73 -5.94 11.37
N GLY A 31 -12.64 -5.17 11.25
CA GLY A 31 -11.75 -4.86 12.38
C GLY A 31 -10.81 -6.01 12.76
N HIS A 32 -9.54 -5.88 12.38
CA HIS A 32 -8.47 -6.78 12.80
C HIS A 32 -7.16 -6.00 12.92
N GLN A 33 -6.30 -6.38 13.87
CA GLN A 33 -4.98 -5.80 14.04
C GLN A 33 -3.93 -6.91 14.13
N MET A 34 -2.82 -6.73 13.42
CA MET A 34 -1.60 -7.52 13.58
C MET A 34 -0.45 -6.59 13.96
N ARG A 35 0.52 -7.11 14.71
CA ARG A 35 1.76 -6.41 15.04
C ARG A 35 2.94 -7.33 14.73
N PHE A 36 4.00 -6.75 14.18
CA PHE A 36 5.24 -7.44 13.83
C PHE A 36 6.38 -6.65 14.43
N ASP A 37 7.18 -7.30 15.28
CA ASP A 37 8.43 -6.72 15.75
C ASP A 37 9.49 -6.89 14.66
N LEU A 38 10.04 -5.78 14.17
CA LEU A 38 11.01 -5.79 13.08
C LEU A 38 12.43 -6.08 13.57
N SER A 39 12.71 -6.03 14.88
CA SER A 39 14.01 -6.50 15.41
C SER A 39 14.15 -8.02 15.33
N GLU A 40 13.03 -8.74 15.33
CA GLU A 40 12.97 -10.20 15.22
C GLU A 40 13.08 -10.71 13.78
N GLY A 41 13.08 -9.80 12.80
CA GLY A 41 13.29 -10.11 11.39
C GLY A 41 12.27 -9.48 10.44
N PHE A 42 12.46 -9.73 9.14
CA PHE A 42 11.60 -9.19 8.10
C PHE A 42 10.31 -10.04 7.95
N PRO A 43 9.10 -9.47 8.14
CA PRO A 43 7.84 -10.22 8.18
C PRO A 43 7.33 -10.63 6.78
N LEU A 44 8.17 -11.28 5.98
CA LEU A 44 7.81 -11.87 4.71
C LEU A 44 7.17 -13.25 4.94
N LEU A 45 6.04 -13.53 4.30
CA LEU A 45 5.39 -14.82 4.41
C LEU A 45 6.31 -15.94 3.88
N THR A 46 6.50 -16.99 4.67
CA THR A 46 7.37 -18.13 4.34
C THR A 46 6.60 -19.38 3.94
N THR A 47 5.30 -19.45 4.27
CA THR A 47 4.43 -20.60 3.94
C THR A 47 3.95 -20.61 2.48
N LYS A 48 4.26 -19.55 1.72
CA LYS A 48 4.12 -19.48 0.27
C LYS A 48 5.21 -18.56 -0.27
N LYS A 49 5.84 -18.93 -1.39
CA LYS A 49 6.81 -18.06 -2.07
C LYS A 49 6.13 -16.78 -2.56
N LEU A 50 6.70 -15.63 -2.20
CA LEU A 50 6.25 -14.30 -2.64
C LEU A 50 7.17 -13.74 -3.73
N HIS A 51 6.59 -12.96 -4.64
CA HIS A 51 7.35 -12.30 -5.71
C HIS A 51 7.93 -10.96 -5.22
N LEU A 52 8.99 -11.03 -4.40
CA LEU A 52 9.57 -9.87 -3.70
C LEU A 52 10.03 -8.75 -4.65
N LYS A 53 10.48 -9.10 -5.87
CA LYS A 53 10.86 -8.14 -6.90
C LYS A 53 9.74 -7.12 -7.15
N SER A 54 8.49 -7.57 -7.29
CA SER A 54 7.35 -6.67 -7.52
C SER A 54 7.11 -5.72 -6.36
N ILE A 55 7.23 -6.20 -5.13
CA ILE A 55 7.00 -5.40 -3.91
C ILE A 55 8.02 -4.27 -3.82
N ILE A 56 9.30 -4.56 -4.10
CA ILE A 56 10.37 -3.55 -4.05
C ILE A 56 10.14 -2.47 -5.10
N TYR A 57 9.94 -2.86 -6.38
CA TYR A 57 9.75 -1.89 -7.46
C TYR A 57 8.47 -1.07 -7.30
N GLU A 58 7.40 -1.65 -6.77
CA GLU A 58 6.17 -0.91 -6.46
C GLU A 58 6.42 0.17 -5.40
N LEU A 59 7.13 -0.16 -4.31
CA LEU A 59 7.45 0.83 -3.27
C LEU A 59 8.35 1.95 -3.80
N LEU A 60 9.37 1.62 -4.61
CA LEU A 60 10.24 2.62 -5.25
C LEU A 60 9.45 3.54 -6.19
N TRP A 61 8.48 2.98 -6.92
CA TRP A 61 7.58 3.72 -7.80
C TRP A 61 6.61 4.63 -7.03
N PHE A 62 6.04 4.18 -5.90
CA PHE A 62 5.27 5.08 -5.04
C PHE A 62 6.13 6.22 -4.49
N LEU A 63 7.36 5.90 -4.05
CA LEU A 63 8.28 6.90 -3.54
C LEU A 63 8.75 7.89 -4.60
N SER A 64 8.79 7.55 -5.89
CA SER A 64 9.10 8.52 -6.95
C SER A 64 7.95 9.50 -7.23
N GLY A 65 6.74 9.17 -6.79
CA GLY A 65 5.53 9.95 -7.05
C GLY A 65 4.87 9.62 -8.40
N ASP A 66 5.38 8.63 -9.12
CA ASP A 66 4.86 8.22 -10.41
C ASP A 66 3.53 7.45 -10.27
N THR A 67 2.69 7.57 -11.30
CA THR A 67 1.39 6.91 -11.41
C THR A 67 1.17 6.28 -12.79
N ASN A 68 2.20 6.29 -13.64
CA ASN A 68 2.22 5.54 -14.89
C ASN A 68 2.99 4.22 -14.70
N ILE A 69 2.46 3.13 -15.26
CA ILE A 69 3.04 1.79 -15.08
C ILE A 69 4.28 1.52 -15.95
N LYS A 70 4.77 2.49 -16.75
CA LYS A 70 5.95 2.33 -17.61
C LYS A 70 7.18 1.86 -16.82
N TYR A 71 7.51 2.53 -15.72
CA TYR A 71 8.63 2.13 -14.86
C TYR A 71 8.48 0.70 -14.35
N LEU A 72 7.26 0.32 -13.93
CA LEU A 72 6.98 -1.04 -13.46
C LEU A 72 7.19 -2.06 -14.58
N LYS A 73 6.66 -1.79 -15.78
CA LYS A 73 6.79 -2.66 -16.96
C LYS A 73 8.24 -2.83 -17.40
N GLU A 74 9.02 -1.75 -17.43
CA GLU A 74 10.46 -1.78 -17.76
C GLU A 74 11.25 -2.65 -16.77
N ASN A 75 10.79 -2.75 -15.53
CA ASN A 75 11.37 -3.62 -14.50
C ASN A 75 10.70 -5.00 -14.42
N GLY A 76 9.82 -5.36 -15.35
CA GLY A 76 9.15 -6.66 -15.43
C GLY A 76 8.08 -6.88 -14.36
N VAL A 77 7.46 -5.81 -13.85
CA VAL A 77 6.37 -5.83 -12.88
C VAL A 77 5.04 -5.49 -13.57
N LYS A 78 4.04 -6.37 -13.40
CA LYS A 78 2.76 -6.31 -14.12
C LYS A 78 1.52 -6.20 -13.21
N ILE A 79 1.72 -6.01 -11.91
CA ILE A 79 0.64 -6.10 -10.90
C ILE A 79 -0.41 -4.98 -11.02
N TRP A 80 -0.13 -3.94 -11.80
CA TRP A 80 -1.02 -2.81 -12.06
C TRP A 80 -1.61 -2.79 -13.48
N ASP A 81 -1.28 -3.79 -14.33
CA ASP A 81 -1.65 -3.80 -15.75
C ASP A 81 -3.17 -3.75 -15.97
N GLU A 82 -3.95 -4.41 -15.12
CA GLU A 82 -5.41 -4.51 -15.25
C GLU A 82 -6.16 -3.22 -14.94
N TRP A 83 -5.51 -2.26 -14.26
CA TRP A 83 -6.14 -1.02 -13.81
C TRP A 83 -5.73 0.21 -14.61
N ALA A 84 -4.64 0.11 -15.38
CA ALA A 84 -4.12 1.23 -16.13
C ALA A 84 -4.91 1.48 -17.41
N ASP A 85 -5.01 2.75 -17.81
CA ASP A 85 -5.56 3.12 -19.11
C ASP A 85 -4.67 2.65 -20.29
N LYS A 86 -5.13 2.89 -21.52
CA LYS A 86 -4.39 2.55 -22.75
C LYS A 86 -2.98 3.18 -22.86
N ASN A 87 -2.73 4.24 -22.10
CA ASN A 87 -1.45 4.96 -22.04
C ASN A 87 -0.63 4.57 -20.80
N GLY A 88 -1.11 3.65 -19.98
CA GLY A 88 -0.45 3.18 -18.75
C GLY A 88 -0.72 4.04 -17.51
N ASN A 89 -1.64 5.01 -17.54
CA ASN A 89 -1.92 5.87 -16.40
C ASN A 89 -2.96 5.27 -15.46
N LEU A 90 -2.76 5.49 -14.16
CA LEU A 90 -3.70 5.09 -13.10
C LEU A 90 -4.46 6.29 -12.49
N GLY A 91 -4.21 7.50 -12.97
CA GLY A 91 -4.68 8.73 -12.33
C GLY A 91 -3.89 9.08 -11.07
N LYS A 92 -4.46 9.89 -10.16
CA LYS A 92 -3.79 10.41 -8.97
C LYS A 92 -3.82 9.42 -7.79
N VAL A 93 -3.23 8.24 -7.97
CA VAL A 93 -3.12 7.19 -6.94
C VAL A 93 -1.94 7.43 -5.98
N TYR A 94 -1.70 6.49 -5.06
CA TYR A 94 -0.72 6.51 -3.97
C TYR A 94 0.50 7.43 -4.17
N GLY A 95 1.36 7.16 -5.17
CA GLY A 95 2.59 7.94 -5.39
C GLY A 95 2.32 9.44 -5.55
N TYR A 96 1.31 9.81 -6.35
CA TYR A 96 0.89 11.19 -6.50
C TYR A 96 0.41 11.80 -5.18
N GLN A 97 -0.40 11.08 -4.40
CA GLN A 97 -0.89 11.59 -3.12
C GLN A 97 0.25 11.72 -2.09
N TRP A 98 1.20 10.78 -2.09
CA TRP A 98 2.34 10.79 -1.17
C TRP A 98 3.32 11.93 -1.44
N ARG A 99 3.58 12.23 -2.72
CA ARG A 99 4.62 13.19 -3.13
C ARG A 99 4.09 14.55 -3.59
N SER A 100 2.82 14.63 -3.99
CA SER A 100 2.24 15.77 -4.70
C SER A 100 0.75 16.01 -4.39
N TRP A 101 0.31 15.79 -3.14
CA TRP A 101 -1.08 16.00 -2.73
C TRP A 101 -1.56 17.41 -3.07
N THR A 102 -2.60 17.55 -3.91
CA THR A 102 -3.11 18.85 -4.35
C THR A 102 -4.06 19.45 -3.31
N LYS A 103 -3.80 20.66 -2.85
CA LYS A 103 -4.69 21.47 -2.02
C LYS A 103 -5.77 22.15 -2.88
N GLU A 104 -6.82 22.67 -2.24
CA GLU A 104 -7.87 23.46 -2.91
C GLU A 104 -7.34 24.67 -3.68
N ASN A 105 -6.27 25.30 -3.18
CA ASN A 105 -5.62 26.45 -3.82
C ASN A 105 -4.64 26.07 -4.96
N GLY A 106 -4.52 24.78 -5.29
CA GLY A 106 -3.64 24.27 -6.34
C GLY A 106 -2.20 23.99 -5.91
N GLU A 107 -1.78 24.37 -4.70
CA GLU A 107 -0.46 24.01 -4.18
C GLU A 107 -0.35 22.51 -3.91
N THR A 108 0.87 21.97 -3.97
CA THR A 108 1.16 20.56 -3.71
C THR A 108 1.87 20.34 -2.37
N ILE A 109 1.55 19.25 -1.69
CA ILE A 109 2.20 18.81 -0.45
C ILE A 109 2.96 17.49 -0.70
N ASP A 110 4.26 17.48 -0.41
CA ASP A 110 5.07 16.26 -0.32
C ASP A 110 5.03 15.70 1.11
N GLN A 111 4.08 14.79 1.35
CA GLN A 111 3.84 14.21 2.67
C GLN A 111 5.02 13.34 3.14
N ILE A 112 5.74 12.69 2.22
CA ILE A 112 6.88 11.83 2.55
C ILE A 112 8.06 12.67 3.06
N SER A 113 8.40 13.74 2.35
CA SER A 113 9.45 14.66 2.80
C SER A 113 9.11 15.27 4.16
N GLN A 114 7.87 15.72 4.34
CA GLN A 114 7.41 16.30 5.62
C GLN A 114 7.46 15.31 6.78
N VAL A 115 7.00 14.06 6.60
CA VAL A 115 7.02 13.10 7.71
C VAL A 115 8.45 12.71 8.08
N VAL A 116 9.35 12.56 7.11
CA VAL A 116 10.78 12.27 7.36
C VAL A 116 11.45 13.42 8.11
N GLU A 117 11.22 14.65 7.70
CA GLU A 117 11.73 15.84 8.40
C GLU A 117 11.17 15.93 9.82
N SER A 118 9.87 15.69 9.97
CA SER A 118 9.19 15.72 11.27
C SER A 118 9.73 14.65 12.22
N ILE A 119 10.00 13.42 11.75
CA ILE A 119 10.60 12.36 12.59
C ILE A 119 12.00 12.77 13.07
N LYS A 120 12.80 13.42 12.21
CA LYS A 120 14.16 13.89 12.57
C LYS A 120 14.13 15.02 13.61
N ASN A 121 13.20 15.97 13.45
CA ASN A 121 13.22 17.23 14.20
C ASN A 121 12.19 17.29 15.35
N ASN A 122 11.15 16.45 15.31
CA ASN A 122 10.08 16.38 16.29
C ASN A 122 9.55 14.92 16.45
N PRO A 123 10.38 13.98 16.92
CA PRO A 123 10.07 12.55 16.96
C PRO A 123 8.88 12.18 17.86
N ASN A 124 8.50 13.05 18.79
CA ASN A 124 7.38 12.82 19.72
C ASN A 124 6.05 13.32 19.16
N SER A 125 6.02 13.82 17.93
CA SER A 125 4.77 14.25 17.31
C SER A 125 3.82 13.05 17.17
N ARG A 126 2.57 13.28 17.56
CA ARG A 126 1.46 12.32 17.37
C ARG A 126 0.76 12.51 16.03
N ARG A 127 1.38 13.27 15.11
CA ARG A 127 0.82 13.69 13.81
C ARG A 127 1.72 13.29 12.63
N HIS A 128 2.62 12.33 12.81
CA HIS A 128 3.36 11.73 11.71
C HIS A 128 2.40 10.86 10.88
N ILE A 129 1.78 11.46 9.86
CA ILE A 129 0.73 10.85 9.06
C ILE A 129 1.04 11.09 7.58
N VAL A 130 0.82 10.06 6.79
CA VAL A 130 0.72 10.13 5.33
C VAL A 130 -0.63 9.54 4.95
N THR A 131 -1.43 10.24 4.18
CA THR A 131 -2.73 9.76 3.70
C THR A 131 -2.77 9.69 2.18
N ALA A 132 -3.42 8.65 1.64
CA ALA A 132 -3.73 8.54 0.22
C ALA A 132 -5.23 8.80 -0.09
N TRP A 133 -6.02 9.14 0.93
CA TRP A 133 -7.45 9.36 0.81
C TRP A 133 -7.75 10.86 0.63
N ASN A 134 -7.52 11.35 -0.59
CA ASN A 134 -7.79 12.74 -1.02
C ASN A 134 -9.21 12.85 -1.58
#